data_AF-A0AAU1D930-F1
#
_entry.id   AF-A0AAU1D930-F1
#
_cell.length_a   1.000
_cell.length_b   1.000
_cell.length_c   1.000
_cell.angle_alpha   90.00
_cell.angle_beta   90.00
_cell.angle_gamma   90.00
#
_symmetry.space_group_name_H-M   'P 1'
#
loop_
_entity.id
_entity.type
_entity.pdbx_description
1 polymer ?
#
loop_
_entity_poly.entity_id
_entity_poly.type
_entity_poly.pdbx_seq_one_letter_code
_entity_poly.pdbx_strand_id
1 'polypeptide(L)'
;MVSDVHGNAKDLAMAGDGADALICLGDLVLFLDYADHSRGIFPDLFGVENADLIVELRTARRFDEARELGRRLWGELRTDRESAIESAVRRQYAELFAAFPTPTYATYGNVDMPALWPEYARPGTTVLDGERVEIGGLVFGFVGGGLRSPMNTPYEISDEEYAAKVEALGDVDVLCSHIPPEVPELTYDTVARRFERGSSALLDAIHRIRPRYALFGHVHQPLAQRMRVGRTECVNVGHFASTGRPWALEW
;
A
#
# COMPACT_ATOMS: atom_id res chain seq x y z
N MET A 1 6.45 10.92 5.03
CA MET A 1 5.30 10.02 4.80
C MET A 1 5.55 9.23 3.53
N VAL A 2 5.18 7.95 3.52
CA VAL A 2 5.39 7.03 2.38
C VAL A 2 4.19 6.10 2.21
N SER A 3 3.96 5.61 1.00
CA SER A 3 3.05 4.50 0.68
C SER A 3 3.59 3.77 -0.55
N ASP A 4 3.14 2.55 -0.79
CA ASP A 4 3.54 1.71 -1.92
C ASP A 4 5.07 1.51 -1.91
N VAL A 5 5.58 1.01 -0.78
CA VAL A 5 7.02 0.83 -0.52
C VAL A 5 7.60 -0.30 -1.36
N HIS A 6 6.81 -1.36 -1.58
CA HIS A 6 7.14 -2.53 -2.41
C HIS A 6 8.61 -2.93 -2.37
N GLY A 7 9.08 -3.36 -1.19
CA GLY A 7 10.43 -3.90 -1.02
C GLY A 7 11.57 -2.87 -1.11
N ASN A 8 11.31 -1.57 -1.20
CA ASN A 8 12.37 -0.54 -1.18
C ASN A 8 12.88 -0.26 0.25
N ALA A 9 13.48 -1.28 0.88
CA ALA A 9 14.02 -1.19 2.23
C ALA A 9 15.19 -0.19 2.35
N LYS A 10 15.99 -0.06 1.28
CA LYS A 10 17.15 0.83 1.25
C LYS A 10 16.76 2.29 1.45
N ASP A 11 15.83 2.79 0.65
CA ASP A 11 15.41 4.19 0.76
C ASP A 11 14.50 4.40 1.98
N LEU A 12 13.74 3.36 2.37
CA LEU A 12 12.92 3.39 3.59
C LEU A 12 13.76 3.68 4.85
N ALA A 13 14.98 3.12 4.94
CA ALA A 13 15.89 3.35 6.06
C ALA A 13 16.28 4.82 6.25
N MET A 14 16.21 5.63 5.18
CA MET A 14 16.53 7.06 5.19
C MET A 14 15.28 7.95 5.14
N ALA A 15 14.09 7.35 5.03
CA ALA A 15 12.84 8.10 4.80
C ALA A 15 12.40 8.97 6.00
N GLY A 16 12.99 8.76 7.17
CA GLY A 16 12.79 9.57 8.38
C GLY A 16 13.82 10.68 8.60
N ASP A 17 14.82 10.82 7.72
CA ASP A 17 15.91 11.78 7.91
C ASP A 17 15.36 13.22 7.98
N GLY A 18 15.55 13.87 9.12
CA GLY A 18 15.08 15.24 9.38
C GLY A 18 13.60 15.36 9.77
N ALA A 19 12.88 14.25 9.96
CA ALA A 19 11.49 14.24 10.42
C ALA A 19 11.37 13.78 11.88
N ASP A 20 10.34 14.25 12.58
CA ASP A 20 10.03 13.80 13.95
C ASP A 20 9.53 12.35 14.01
N ALA A 21 8.90 11.88 12.93
CA ALA A 21 8.38 10.52 12.78
C ALA A 21 8.22 10.14 11.30
N LEU A 22 8.28 8.85 11.01
CA LEU A 22 7.81 8.31 9.73
C LEU A 22 6.33 7.89 9.85
N ILE A 23 5.54 8.20 8.82
CA ILE A 23 4.24 7.57 8.59
C ILE A 23 4.30 6.72 7.32
N CYS A 24 3.94 5.44 7.42
CA CYS A 24 3.92 4.48 6.32
C CYS A 24 2.49 3.96 6.08
N LEU A 25 1.95 4.21 4.89
CA LEU A 25 0.56 3.87 4.53
C LEU A 25 0.49 2.58 3.69
N GLY A 26 1.32 1.61 4.05
CA GLY A 26 1.21 0.25 3.54
C GLY A 26 1.77 0.01 2.14
N ASP A 27 1.48 -1.21 1.71
CA ASP A 27 2.04 -1.90 0.56
C ASP A 27 3.56 -2.06 0.70
N LEU A 28 3.95 -2.88 1.66
CA LEU A 28 5.34 -3.28 1.90
C LEU A 28 5.77 -4.38 0.92
N VAL A 29 4.88 -5.34 0.66
CA VAL A 29 5.21 -6.53 -0.15
C VAL A 29 5.40 -6.19 -1.63
N LEU A 30 6.51 -6.64 -2.20
CA LEU A 30 6.75 -6.65 -3.64
C LEU A 30 6.54 -8.04 -4.21
N PHE A 31 5.42 -8.24 -4.91
CA PHE A 31 5.17 -9.52 -5.57
C PHE A 31 5.91 -9.65 -6.91
N LEU A 32 5.84 -8.61 -7.77
CA LEU A 32 6.49 -8.57 -9.07
C LEU A 32 6.71 -7.11 -9.45
N ASP A 33 7.95 -6.75 -9.77
CA ASP A 33 8.31 -5.42 -10.27
C ASP A 33 8.23 -5.41 -11.81
N TYR A 34 7.56 -4.40 -12.38
CA TYR A 34 7.38 -4.24 -13.84
C TYR A 34 8.50 -3.41 -14.50
N ALA A 35 9.40 -2.81 -13.72
CA ALA A 35 10.57 -2.09 -14.20
C ALA A 35 11.86 -2.92 -14.08
N ASP A 36 11.95 -3.76 -13.04
CA ASP A 36 13.07 -4.69 -12.83
C ASP A 36 12.56 -6.09 -12.49
N HIS A 37 12.44 -6.94 -13.50
CA HIS A 37 11.84 -8.27 -13.38
C HIS A 37 12.65 -9.24 -12.51
N SER A 38 13.85 -8.85 -12.06
CA SER A 38 14.64 -9.64 -11.11
C SER A 38 14.16 -9.48 -9.66
N ARG A 39 13.29 -8.52 -9.37
CA ARG A 39 12.84 -8.17 -8.02
C ARG A 39 11.44 -8.71 -7.70
N GLY A 40 11.30 -9.18 -6.46
CA GLY A 40 10.02 -9.57 -5.87
C GLY A 40 9.82 -11.07 -5.70
N ILE A 41 8.69 -11.44 -5.11
CA ILE A 41 8.36 -12.83 -4.79
C ILE A 41 8.28 -13.71 -6.05
N PHE A 42 7.76 -13.19 -7.16
CA PHE A 42 7.55 -13.96 -8.38
C PHE A 42 8.87 -14.48 -8.99
N PRO A 43 9.88 -13.64 -9.29
CA PRO A 43 11.16 -14.13 -9.79
C PRO A 43 11.91 -15.00 -8.75
N ASP A 44 11.76 -14.74 -7.45
CA ASP A 44 12.33 -15.62 -6.40
C ASP A 44 11.78 -17.05 -6.47
N LEU A 45 10.49 -17.19 -6.78
CA LEU A 45 9.81 -18.49 -6.83
C LEU A 45 9.95 -19.18 -8.19
N PHE A 46 9.94 -18.41 -9.28
CA PHE A 46 9.77 -18.94 -10.64
C PHE A 46 10.92 -18.61 -11.60
N GLY A 47 11.91 -17.82 -11.17
CA GLY A 47 13.01 -17.37 -12.01
C GLY A 47 12.69 -16.13 -12.84
N VAL A 48 13.74 -15.40 -13.21
CA VAL A 48 13.66 -14.11 -13.93
C VAL A 48 13.09 -14.31 -15.34
N GLU A 49 13.41 -15.41 -16.01
CA GLU A 49 12.91 -15.67 -17.37
C GLU A 49 11.37 -15.82 -17.40
N ASN A 50 10.79 -16.39 -16.35
CA ASN A 50 9.34 -16.47 -16.22
C ASN A 50 8.72 -15.12 -15.82
N ALA A 51 9.47 -14.28 -15.09
CA ALA A 51 9.06 -12.91 -14.77
C ALA A 51 9.02 -12.05 -16.04
N ASP A 52 10.04 -12.14 -16.90
CA ASP A 52 10.06 -11.51 -18.22
C ASP A 52 8.84 -11.91 -19.04
N LEU A 53 8.59 -13.22 -19.14
CA LEU A 53 7.49 -13.75 -19.95
C LEU A 53 6.12 -13.30 -19.42
N ILE A 54 5.88 -13.36 -18.10
CA ILE A 54 4.57 -12.98 -17.56
C ILE A 54 4.32 -11.47 -17.71
N VAL A 55 5.34 -10.63 -17.57
CA VAL A 55 5.24 -9.19 -17.81
C VAL A 55 4.98 -8.89 -19.28
N GLU A 56 5.70 -9.56 -20.20
CA GLU A 56 5.46 -9.43 -21.65
C GLU A 56 4.01 -9.74 -22.00
N LEU A 57 3.50 -10.90 -21.56
CA LEU A 57 2.12 -11.34 -21.85
C LEU A 57 1.08 -10.34 -21.32
N ARG A 58 1.25 -9.85 -20.09
CA ARG A 58 0.33 -8.88 -19.48
C ARG A 58 0.37 -7.53 -20.19
N THR A 59 1.56 -7.05 -20.55
CA THR A 59 1.75 -5.79 -21.29
C THR A 59 1.12 -5.86 -22.68
N ALA A 60 1.25 -7.00 -23.34
CA ALA A 60 0.60 -7.30 -24.63
C ALA A 60 -0.90 -7.64 -24.50
N ARG A 61 -1.49 -7.58 -23.29
CA ARG A 61 -2.89 -7.92 -22.99
C ARG A 61 -3.28 -9.36 -23.33
N ARG A 62 -2.31 -10.28 -23.39
CA ARG A 62 -2.48 -11.72 -23.61
C ARG A 62 -2.81 -12.42 -22.29
N PHE A 63 -3.93 -12.03 -21.67
CA PHE A 63 -4.28 -12.43 -20.29
C PHE A 63 -4.57 -13.91 -20.13
N ASP A 64 -5.12 -14.58 -21.14
CA ASP A 64 -5.39 -16.02 -21.09
C ASP A 64 -4.08 -16.83 -21.00
N GLU A 65 -3.09 -16.45 -21.81
CA GLU A 65 -1.77 -17.06 -21.82
C GLU A 65 -1.00 -16.77 -20.52
N ALA A 66 -1.09 -15.54 -20.00
CA ALA A 66 -0.52 -15.21 -18.70
C ALA A 66 -1.14 -16.05 -17.56
N ARG A 67 -2.45 -16.32 -17.63
CA ARG A 67 -3.16 -17.18 -16.66
C ARG A 67 -2.73 -18.65 -16.80
N GLU A 68 -2.51 -19.13 -18.01
CA GLU A 68 -2.01 -20.48 -18.26
C GLU A 68 -0.58 -20.66 -17.76
N LEU A 69 0.31 -19.70 -18.06
CA LEU A 69 1.67 -19.66 -17.52
C LEU A 69 1.65 -19.72 -15.99
N GLY A 70 0.86 -18.85 -15.34
CA GLY A 70 0.72 -18.85 -13.89
C GLY A 70 0.27 -20.21 -13.35
N ARG A 71 -0.79 -20.81 -13.92
CA ARG A 71 -1.30 -22.12 -13.48
C ARG A 71 -0.23 -23.21 -13.57
N ARG A 72 0.54 -23.21 -14.66
CA ARG A 72 1.64 -24.16 -14.86
C ARG A 72 2.72 -23.98 -13.79
N LEU A 73 3.22 -22.76 -13.60
CA LEU A 73 4.28 -22.45 -12.64
C LEU A 73 3.87 -22.81 -11.20
N TRP A 74 2.64 -22.46 -10.80
CA TRP A 74 2.12 -22.84 -9.48
C TRP A 74 1.96 -24.35 -9.33
N GLY A 75 1.63 -25.09 -10.39
CA GLY A 75 1.51 -26.55 -10.38
C GLY A 75 2.85 -27.29 -10.32
N GLU A 76 3.95 -26.63 -10.67
CA GLU A 76 5.32 -27.19 -10.61
C GLU A 76 5.95 -27.06 -9.21
N LEU A 77 5.37 -26.24 -8.32
CA LEU A 77 5.87 -26.07 -6.95
C LEU A 77 5.62 -27.32 -6.10
N ARG A 78 6.62 -27.64 -5.26
CA ARG A 78 6.54 -28.76 -4.29
C ARG A 78 5.77 -28.43 -3.02
N THR A 79 5.50 -27.16 -2.79
CA THR A 79 4.75 -26.63 -1.64
C THR A 79 3.48 -25.97 -2.16
N ASP A 80 2.47 -25.84 -1.30
CA ASP A 80 1.27 -25.11 -1.68
C ASP A 80 1.56 -23.62 -1.87
N ARG A 81 0.70 -22.98 -2.65
CA ARG A 81 0.82 -21.57 -3.02
C ARG A 81 0.82 -20.64 -1.81
N GLU A 82 -0.01 -20.91 -0.81
CA GLU A 82 -0.16 -20.03 0.36
C GLU A 82 1.11 -20.06 1.21
N SER A 83 1.62 -21.25 1.51
CA SER A 83 2.90 -21.43 2.22
C SER A 83 4.08 -20.80 1.49
N ALA A 84 4.16 -20.93 0.16
CA ALA A 84 5.21 -20.31 -0.64
C ALA A 84 5.18 -18.77 -0.55
N ILE A 85 3.99 -18.19 -0.70
CA ILE A 85 3.79 -16.73 -0.64
C ILE A 85 4.08 -16.24 0.78
N GLU A 86 3.52 -16.86 1.81
CA GLU A 86 3.75 -16.47 3.21
C GLU A 86 5.24 -16.52 3.56
N SER A 87 5.94 -17.60 3.18
CA SER A 87 7.38 -17.72 3.41
C SER A 87 8.18 -16.59 2.76
N ALA A 88 7.80 -16.17 1.55
CA ALA A 88 8.45 -15.07 0.85
C ALA A 88 8.12 -13.70 1.45
N VAL A 89 6.85 -13.47 1.81
CA VAL A 89 6.40 -12.26 2.53
C VAL A 89 7.15 -12.10 3.85
N ARG A 90 7.29 -13.20 4.63
CA ARG A 90 8.04 -13.20 5.89
C ARG A 90 9.50 -12.76 5.74
N ARG A 91 10.15 -13.11 4.61
CA ARG A 91 11.51 -12.63 4.31
C ARG A 91 11.54 -11.13 4.04
N GLN A 92 10.62 -10.63 3.22
CA GLN A 92 10.53 -9.19 2.94
C GLN A 92 10.18 -8.38 4.20
N TYR A 93 9.27 -8.86 5.06
CA TYR A 93 8.97 -8.19 6.32
C TYR A 93 10.15 -8.14 7.28
N ALA A 94 10.97 -9.20 7.37
CA ALA A 94 12.16 -9.18 8.21
C ALA A 94 13.11 -8.03 7.82
N GLU A 95 13.27 -7.77 6.53
CA GLU A 95 14.09 -6.68 6.00
C GLU A 95 13.42 -5.31 6.17
N LEU A 96 12.16 -5.17 5.73
CA LEU A 96 11.44 -3.90 5.73
C LEU A 96 11.18 -3.36 7.15
N PHE A 97 10.76 -4.22 8.08
CA PHE A 97 10.56 -3.78 9.46
C PHE A 97 11.88 -3.45 10.17
N ALA A 98 12.99 -4.11 9.79
CA ALA A 98 14.31 -3.74 10.30
C ALA A 98 14.80 -2.39 9.73
N ALA A 99 14.30 -1.98 8.57
CA ALA A 99 14.61 -0.70 7.93
C ALA A 99 13.75 0.46 8.43
N PHE A 100 12.67 0.24 9.20
CA PHE A 100 11.83 1.34 9.65
C PHE A 100 12.59 2.32 10.57
N PRO A 101 12.57 3.64 10.27
CA PRO A 101 12.98 4.68 11.20
C PRO A 101 12.20 4.62 12.51
N THR A 102 12.75 5.20 13.58
CA THR A 102 12.05 5.29 14.87
C THR A 102 11.87 6.76 15.27
N PRO A 103 10.64 7.22 15.58
CA PRO A 103 9.39 6.46 15.56
C PRO A 103 8.78 6.29 14.16
N THR A 104 8.10 5.16 13.93
CA THR A 104 7.26 4.89 12.76
C THR A 104 5.82 4.62 13.19
N TYR A 105 4.86 5.25 12.52
CA TYR A 105 3.44 4.92 12.57
C TYR A 105 3.03 4.30 11.23
N ALA A 106 2.48 3.09 11.27
CA ALA A 106 2.22 2.33 10.06
C ALA A 106 0.77 1.84 10.00
N THR A 107 0.20 1.85 8.81
CA THR A 107 -0.93 1.00 8.45
C THR A 107 -0.55 0.17 7.23
N TYR A 108 -1.27 -0.91 6.99
CA TYR A 108 -0.99 -1.87 5.92
C TYR A 108 -1.81 -1.58 4.67
N GLY A 109 -1.34 -2.05 3.53
CA GLY A 109 -2.04 -1.93 2.26
C GLY A 109 -2.77 -3.22 1.86
N ASN A 110 -3.24 -3.29 0.61
CA ASN A 110 -4.03 -4.43 0.14
C ASN A 110 -3.18 -5.64 -0.24
N VAL A 111 -1.87 -5.46 -0.46
CA VAL A 111 -0.94 -6.57 -0.76
C VAL A 111 -0.26 -7.15 0.48
N ASP A 112 -0.41 -6.49 1.63
CA ASP A 112 0.19 -6.91 2.89
C ASP A 112 -0.60 -8.05 3.57
N MET A 113 -0.04 -8.60 4.64
CA MET A 113 -0.56 -9.71 5.45
C MET A 113 -0.59 -9.25 6.92
N PRO A 114 -1.62 -8.49 7.33
CA PRO A 114 -1.64 -7.82 8.63
C PRO A 114 -1.53 -8.75 9.83
N ALA A 115 -2.03 -9.98 9.72
CA ALA A 115 -1.93 -11.00 10.76
C ALA A 115 -0.46 -11.31 11.17
N LEU A 116 0.50 -11.07 10.27
CA LEU A 116 1.92 -11.29 10.53
C LEU A 116 2.61 -10.08 11.18
N TRP A 117 2.08 -8.86 10.99
CA TRP A 117 2.74 -7.61 11.41
C TRP A 117 3.09 -7.56 12.91
N PRO A 118 2.26 -8.10 13.84
CA PRO A 118 2.63 -8.15 15.27
C PRO A 118 3.91 -8.94 15.56
N GLU A 119 4.32 -9.87 14.69
CA GLU A 119 5.58 -10.61 14.85
C GLU A 119 6.82 -9.74 14.52
N TYR A 120 6.64 -8.65 13.77
CA TYR A 120 7.73 -7.80 13.26
C TYR A 120 7.75 -6.40 13.85
N ALA A 121 6.61 -5.88 14.32
CA ALA A 121 6.53 -4.58 14.99
C ALA A 121 7.39 -4.60 16.27
N ARG A 122 8.44 -3.76 16.29
CA ARG A 122 9.35 -3.60 17.42
C ARG A 122 9.05 -2.32 18.19
N PRO A 123 9.60 -2.13 19.40
CA PRO A 123 9.56 -0.82 20.07
C PRO A 123 10.02 0.29 19.11
N GLY A 124 9.17 1.31 18.92
CA GLY A 124 9.39 2.37 17.94
C GLY A 124 8.56 2.25 16.65
N THR A 125 7.89 1.11 16.41
CA THR A 125 6.91 0.94 15.32
C THR A 125 5.52 0.74 15.91
N THR A 126 4.59 1.64 15.61
CA THR A 126 3.19 1.56 16.04
C THR A 126 2.32 1.26 14.82
N VAL A 127 1.63 0.11 14.84
CA VAL A 127 0.68 -0.27 13.79
C VAL A 127 -0.71 0.20 14.20
N LEU A 128 -1.44 0.86 13.29
CA LEU A 128 -2.75 1.45 13.53
C LEU A 128 -3.72 1.11 12.39
N ASP A 129 -4.93 0.68 12.75
CA ASP A 129 -6.01 0.42 11.78
C ASP A 129 -7.40 0.55 12.42
N GLY A 130 -8.23 1.47 11.92
CA GLY A 130 -9.45 1.90 12.61
C GLY A 130 -9.15 2.62 13.93
N GLU A 131 -7.91 3.11 14.08
CA GLU A 131 -7.37 3.69 15.30
C GLU A 131 -6.81 5.08 15.05
N ARG A 132 -6.60 5.83 16.13
CA ARG A 132 -6.07 7.20 16.08
C ARG A 132 -4.95 7.41 17.08
N VAL A 133 -4.06 8.35 16.76
CA VAL A 133 -2.94 8.73 17.62
C VAL A 133 -2.66 10.23 17.50
N GLU A 134 -2.16 10.84 18.56
CA GLU A 134 -1.69 12.22 18.53
C GLU A 134 -0.20 12.26 18.16
N ILE A 135 0.14 13.04 17.14
CA ILE A 135 1.52 13.25 16.67
C ILE A 135 1.71 14.76 16.49
N GLY A 136 2.67 15.35 17.20
CA GLY A 136 2.97 16.78 17.07
C GLY A 136 1.79 17.72 17.34
N GLY A 137 0.83 17.30 18.18
CA GLY A 137 -0.37 18.08 18.52
C GLY A 137 -1.52 17.99 17.50
N LEU A 138 -1.42 17.11 16.49
CA LEU A 138 -2.50 16.79 15.57
C LEU A 138 -3.00 15.37 15.80
N VAL A 139 -4.30 15.14 15.63
CA VAL A 139 -4.88 13.79 15.71
C VAL A 139 -4.88 13.14 14.31
N PHE A 140 -4.13 12.04 14.18
CA PHE A 140 -4.07 11.23 12.98
C PHE A 140 -4.96 10.00 13.13
N GLY A 141 -5.85 9.74 12.17
CA GLY A 141 -6.62 8.49 12.07
C GLY A 141 -6.09 7.60 10.95
N PHE A 142 -6.06 6.28 11.15
CA PHE A 142 -5.46 5.32 10.22
C PHE A 142 -6.46 4.26 9.76
N VAL A 143 -6.53 4.01 8.45
CA VAL A 143 -7.34 2.93 7.84
C VAL A 143 -6.52 2.16 6.82
N GLY A 144 -6.23 0.90 7.11
CA GLY A 144 -5.45 0.02 6.27
C GLY A 144 -6.29 -0.89 5.37
N GLY A 145 -5.60 -1.52 4.42
CA GLY A 145 -6.16 -2.49 3.48
C GLY A 145 -6.78 -1.87 2.23
N GLY A 146 -7.34 -2.73 1.39
CA GLY A 146 -8.10 -2.35 0.20
C GLY A 146 -9.51 -2.92 0.19
N LEU A 147 -10.28 -2.52 -0.82
CA LEU A 147 -11.61 -3.05 -1.07
C LEU A 147 -11.53 -4.22 -2.05
N ARG A 148 -12.41 -5.21 -1.88
CA ARG A 148 -12.50 -6.38 -2.78
C ARG A 148 -12.47 -5.98 -4.24
N SER A 149 -11.56 -6.53 -5.01
CA SER A 149 -11.37 -6.19 -6.41
C SER A 149 -11.18 -7.46 -7.25
N PRO A 150 -11.26 -7.36 -8.59
CA PRO A 150 -10.90 -8.48 -9.45
C PRO A 150 -9.43 -8.93 -9.30
N MET A 151 -8.56 -8.11 -8.69
CA MET A 151 -7.16 -8.46 -8.44
C MET A 151 -7.03 -9.47 -7.28
N ASN A 152 -7.99 -9.47 -6.34
CA ASN A 152 -8.07 -10.40 -5.22
C ASN A 152 -6.73 -10.50 -4.45
N THR A 153 -6.21 -9.34 -4.04
CA THR A 153 -4.93 -9.24 -3.31
C THR A 153 -5.09 -9.72 -1.86
N PRO A 154 -3.99 -10.05 -1.15
CA PRO A 154 -4.02 -10.67 0.17
C PRO A 154 -4.93 -10.04 1.23
N TYR A 155 -5.05 -8.72 1.29
CA TYR A 155 -5.85 -8.04 2.30
C TYR A 155 -6.85 -7.05 1.69
N GLU A 156 -7.86 -7.60 1.04
CA GLU A 156 -9.05 -6.88 0.60
C GLU A 156 -10.27 -7.24 1.47
N ILE A 157 -10.93 -6.23 2.03
CA ILE A 157 -12.11 -6.38 2.91
C ILE A 157 -13.38 -5.88 2.22
N SER A 158 -14.54 -6.19 2.81
CA SER A 158 -15.81 -5.68 2.28
C SER A 158 -15.93 -4.16 2.46
N ASP A 159 -16.78 -3.54 1.65
CA ASP A 159 -17.12 -2.12 1.79
C ASP A 159 -17.67 -1.80 3.18
N GLU A 160 -18.47 -2.70 3.78
CA GLU A 160 -19.02 -2.55 5.12
C GLU A 160 -17.94 -2.62 6.21
N GLU A 161 -17.02 -3.59 6.11
CA GLU A 161 -15.89 -3.72 7.04
C GLU A 161 -14.98 -2.49 6.97
N TYR A 162 -14.70 -2.00 5.76
CA TYR A 162 -13.91 -0.80 5.57
C TYR A 162 -14.61 0.45 6.11
N ALA A 163 -15.90 0.62 5.83
CA ALA A 163 -16.70 1.73 6.34
C ALA A 163 -16.78 1.74 7.87
N ALA A 164 -16.85 0.57 8.52
CA ALA A 164 -16.82 0.47 9.98
C ALA A 164 -15.50 0.97 10.57
N LYS A 165 -14.36 0.67 9.93
CA LYS A 165 -13.04 1.22 10.33
C LYS A 165 -13.00 2.74 10.20
N VAL A 166 -13.51 3.28 9.09
CA VAL A 166 -13.57 4.74 8.86
C VAL A 166 -14.44 5.42 9.92
N GLU A 167 -15.60 4.85 10.25
CA GLU A 167 -16.50 5.42 11.24
C GLU A 167 -15.90 5.40 12.66
N ALA A 168 -15.14 4.35 13.01
CA ALA A 168 -14.51 4.21 14.32
C ALA A 168 -13.50 5.33 14.64
N LEU A 169 -12.96 6.02 13.63
CA LEU A 169 -11.98 7.10 13.84
C LEU A 169 -12.56 8.32 14.57
N GLY A 170 -13.83 8.64 14.35
CA GLY A 170 -14.43 9.90 14.76
C GLY A 170 -13.73 11.12 14.14
N ASP A 171 -13.66 12.23 14.87
CA ASP A 171 -13.00 13.45 14.39
C ASP A 171 -11.46 13.32 14.42
N VAL A 172 -10.82 13.71 13.31
CA VAL A 172 -9.36 13.69 13.13
C VAL A 172 -8.89 14.94 12.37
N ASP A 173 -7.66 15.38 12.62
CA ASP A 173 -7.01 16.47 11.87
C ASP A 173 -6.41 15.97 10.55
N VAL A 174 -5.89 14.74 10.55
CA VAL A 174 -5.28 14.08 9.40
C VAL A 174 -5.86 12.67 9.25
N LEU A 175 -6.43 12.40 8.08
CA LEU A 175 -6.94 11.08 7.72
C LEU A 175 -5.91 10.34 6.87
N CYS A 176 -5.34 9.27 7.40
CA CYS A 176 -4.38 8.40 6.73
C CYS A 176 -5.09 7.12 6.30
N SER A 177 -5.09 6.81 5.01
CA SER A 177 -5.62 5.56 4.47
C SER A 177 -4.64 4.92 3.50
N HIS A 178 -4.71 3.61 3.26
CA HIS A 178 -3.96 3.04 2.14
C HIS A 178 -4.59 3.43 0.78
N ILE A 179 -5.86 3.09 0.57
CA ILE A 179 -6.59 3.45 -0.67
C ILE A 179 -7.06 4.91 -0.68
N PRO A 180 -7.24 5.51 -1.87
CA PRO A 180 -7.76 6.88 -2.00
C PRO A 180 -9.26 6.98 -1.67
N PRO A 181 -9.77 8.18 -1.34
CA PRO A 181 -11.19 8.45 -1.45
C PRO A 181 -11.65 8.30 -2.91
N GLU A 182 -12.91 7.91 -3.13
CA GLU A 182 -13.46 7.64 -4.47
C GLU A 182 -13.66 8.92 -5.30
N VAL A 183 -12.56 9.49 -5.79
CA VAL A 183 -12.52 10.69 -6.63
C VAL A 183 -11.78 10.36 -7.93
N PRO A 184 -12.37 10.57 -9.12
CA PRO A 184 -11.80 10.12 -10.39
C PRO A 184 -10.35 10.58 -10.64
N GLU A 185 -10.01 11.81 -10.29
CA GLU A 185 -8.67 12.37 -10.45
C GLU A 185 -7.63 11.70 -9.53
N LEU A 186 -8.07 11.20 -8.38
CA LEU A 186 -7.21 10.51 -7.42
C LEU A 186 -7.12 9.01 -7.69
N THR A 187 -8.12 8.41 -8.36
CA THR A 187 -8.22 6.97 -8.58
C THR A 187 -7.81 6.49 -9.98
N TYR A 188 -7.67 7.40 -10.95
CA TYR A 188 -7.24 7.01 -12.30
C TYR A 188 -5.73 6.85 -12.38
N ASP A 189 -5.28 5.62 -12.69
CA ASP A 189 -3.88 5.34 -12.99
C ASP A 189 -3.60 5.59 -14.48
N THR A 190 -2.67 6.51 -14.75
CA THR A 190 -2.35 6.98 -16.11
C THR A 190 -1.51 5.99 -16.92
N VAL A 191 -0.78 5.09 -16.26
CA VAL A 191 0.04 4.06 -16.89
C VAL A 191 -0.78 2.80 -17.14
N ALA A 192 -1.49 2.32 -16.11
CA ALA A 192 -2.40 1.19 -16.23
C ALA A 192 -3.67 1.53 -17.05
N ARG A 193 -3.96 2.83 -17.23
CA ARG A 193 -5.10 3.38 -17.98
C ARG A 193 -6.44 2.83 -17.50
N ARG A 194 -6.61 2.76 -16.18
CA ARG A 194 -7.81 2.27 -15.52
C ARG A 194 -8.03 3.00 -14.20
N PHE A 195 -9.24 2.90 -13.68
CA PHE A 195 -9.54 3.33 -12.32
C PHE A 195 -9.17 2.21 -11.35
N GLU A 196 -8.37 2.54 -10.34
CA GLU A 196 -8.24 1.71 -9.14
C GLU A 196 -9.42 1.97 -8.20
N ARG A 197 -9.65 1.04 -7.27
CA ARG A 197 -10.82 1.11 -6.39
C ARG A 197 -10.55 2.06 -5.23
N GLY A 198 -11.23 3.22 -5.24
CA GLY A 198 -11.28 4.13 -4.09
C GLY A 198 -12.43 3.79 -3.12
N SER A 199 -12.47 4.47 -1.98
CA SER A 199 -13.53 4.28 -0.97
C SER A 199 -14.51 5.46 -0.93
N SER A 200 -15.80 5.15 -1.14
CA SER A 200 -16.90 6.09 -0.94
C SER A 200 -17.04 6.48 0.53
N ALA A 201 -16.82 5.54 1.46
CA ALA A 201 -16.84 5.82 2.90
C ALA A 201 -15.76 6.84 3.32
N LEU A 202 -14.56 6.78 2.73
CA LEU A 202 -13.53 7.81 2.94
C LEU A 202 -13.97 9.17 2.40
N LEU A 203 -14.56 9.20 1.19
CA LEU A 203 -15.04 10.45 0.60
C LEU A 203 -16.13 11.09 1.46
N ASP A 204 -17.09 10.30 1.94
CA ASP A 204 -18.14 10.75 2.85
C ASP A 204 -17.57 11.27 4.18
N ALA A 205 -16.58 10.56 4.74
CA ALA A 205 -15.88 10.99 5.95
C ALA A 205 -15.13 12.30 5.74
N ILE A 206 -14.47 12.51 4.59
CA ILE A 206 -13.81 13.76 4.24
C ILE A 206 -14.83 14.91 4.18
N HIS A 207 -16.00 14.70 3.59
CA HIS A 207 -17.05 15.72 3.55
C HIS A 207 -17.61 16.07 4.93
N ARG A 208 -17.73 15.08 5.81
CA ARG A 208 -18.27 15.24 7.18
C ARG A 208 -17.24 15.85 8.14
N ILE A 209 -16.12 15.18 8.33
CA ILE A 209 -15.05 15.51 9.29
C ILE A 209 -14.29 16.75 8.83
N ARG A 210 -14.08 16.88 7.51
CA ARG A 210 -13.30 17.96 6.88
C ARG A 210 -11.89 18.09 7.51
N PRO A 211 -11.10 16.99 7.56
CA PRO A 211 -9.75 17.03 8.09
C PRO A 211 -8.89 17.99 7.28
N ARG A 212 -7.77 18.44 7.83
CA ARG A 212 -6.82 19.30 7.11
C ARG A 212 -6.24 18.55 5.92
N TYR A 213 -5.89 17.28 6.13
CA TYR A 213 -5.29 16.41 5.13
C TYR A 213 -5.99 15.05 5.06
N ALA A 214 -6.05 14.49 3.86
CA ALA A 214 -6.36 13.09 3.58
C ALA A 214 -5.21 12.50 2.76
N LEU A 215 -4.48 11.55 3.33
CA LEU A 215 -3.18 11.09 2.82
C LEU A 215 -3.27 9.59 2.53
N PHE A 216 -2.86 9.18 1.32
CA PHE A 216 -3.06 7.82 0.81
C PHE A 216 -2.03 7.40 -0.24
N GLY A 217 -2.08 6.15 -0.70
CA GLY A 217 -1.27 5.60 -1.79
C GLY A 217 -2.11 4.83 -2.78
N HIS A 218 -1.76 3.56 -3.02
CA HIS A 218 -2.46 2.55 -3.83
C HIS A 218 -2.44 2.79 -5.35
N VAL A 219 -2.65 4.03 -5.79
CA VAL A 219 -2.60 4.41 -7.21
C VAL A 219 -1.17 4.84 -7.52
N HIS A 220 -0.44 4.06 -8.32
CA HIS A 220 1.00 4.27 -8.48
C HIS A 220 1.33 5.44 -9.41
N GLN A 221 0.48 5.73 -10.40
CA GLN A 221 0.63 6.87 -11.31
C GLN A 221 -0.69 7.65 -11.44
N PRO A 222 -1.14 8.34 -10.37
CA PRO A 222 -2.44 8.98 -10.34
C PRO A 222 -2.52 10.13 -11.35
N LEU A 223 -3.71 10.36 -11.89
CA LEU A 223 -3.99 11.52 -12.75
C LEU A 223 -3.69 12.85 -12.03
N ALA A 224 -4.06 12.93 -10.75
CA ALA A 224 -3.66 14.02 -9.87
C ALA A 224 -3.04 13.44 -8.59
N GLN A 225 -1.79 13.79 -8.32
CA GLN A 225 -1.13 13.44 -7.06
C GLN A 225 -1.75 14.19 -5.86
N ARG A 226 -2.26 15.41 -6.09
CA ARG A 226 -2.81 16.27 -5.04
C ARG A 226 -3.99 17.07 -5.57
N MET A 227 -5.05 17.16 -4.78
CA MET A 227 -6.18 18.05 -5.04
C MET A 227 -6.92 18.41 -3.75
N ARG A 228 -7.96 19.24 -3.86
CA ARG A 228 -8.84 19.56 -2.72
C ARG A 228 -10.22 18.97 -2.90
N VAL A 229 -10.74 18.39 -1.83
CA VAL A 229 -12.16 18.06 -1.68
C VAL A 229 -12.71 18.97 -0.57
N GLY A 230 -13.47 19.99 -0.97
CA GLY A 230 -13.85 21.07 -0.06
C GLY A 230 -12.61 21.79 0.51
N ARG A 231 -12.44 21.75 1.83
CA ARG A 231 -11.26 22.34 2.51
C ARG A 231 -10.10 21.35 2.68
N THR A 232 -10.36 20.06 2.53
CA THR A 232 -9.41 18.98 2.82
C THR A 232 -8.44 18.83 1.67
N GLU A 233 -7.16 18.80 2.00
CA GLU A 233 -6.11 18.54 1.05
C GLU A 233 -5.86 17.04 0.91
N CYS A 234 -6.21 16.49 -0.26
CA CYS A 234 -6.04 15.08 -0.58
C CYS A 234 -4.69 14.91 -1.30
N VAL A 235 -3.83 14.03 -0.79
CA VAL A 235 -2.48 13.81 -1.34
C VAL A 235 -2.18 12.33 -1.43
N ASN A 236 -1.82 11.88 -2.61
CA ASN A 236 -1.17 10.60 -2.82
C ASN A 236 0.32 10.74 -2.47
N VAL A 237 0.76 10.01 -1.42
CA VAL A 237 2.13 9.99 -0.89
C VAL A 237 2.94 8.78 -1.39
N GLY A 238 2.36 7.95 -2.26
CA GLY A 238 3.05 6.96 -3.09
C GLY A 238 3.55 7.57 -4.40
N HIS A 239 4.18 6.83 -5.31
CA HIS A 239 4.64 5.43 -5.24
C HIS A 239 6.09 5.42 -4.73
N PHE A 240 6.30 5.11 -3.45
CA PHE A 240 7.62 5.26 -2.81
C PHE A 240 8.66 4.32 -3.41
N ALA A 241 8.28 3.10 -3.80
CA ALA A 241 9.19 2.13 -4.39
C ALA A 241 9.95 2.67 -5.62
N SER A 242 9.28 3.50 -6.43
CA SER A 242 9.89 4.10 -7.63
C SER A 242 10.61 5.42 -7.35
N THR A 243 10.17 6.18 -6.34
CA THR A 243 10.67 7.54 -6.12
C THR A 243 11.80 7.62 -5.09
N GLY A 244 11.81 6.71 -4.10
CA GLY A 244 12.72 6.74 -2.96
C GLY A 244 12.61 8.02 -2.11
N ARG A 245 11.55 8.82 -2.32
CA ARG A 245 11.40 10.15 -1.73
C ARG A 245 10.13 10.21 -0.89
N PRO A 246 10.23 10.45 0.43
CA PRO A 246 9.05 10.64 1.26
C PRO A 246 8.37 11.98 0.94
N TRP A 247 7.05 12.02 1.12
CA TRP A 247 6.31 13.28 1.19
C TRP A 247 6.38 13.87 2.59
N ALA A 248 6.87 15.10 2.73
CA ALA A 248 6.99 15.78 4.01
C ALA A 248 5.70 16.54 4.33
N LEU A 249 5.15 16.28 5.51
CA LEU A 249 4.05 17.05 6.07
C LEU A 249 4.64 18.01 7.11
N GLU A 250 4.53 19.31 6.87
CA GLU A 250 4.96 20.36 7.79
C GLU A 250 3.74 21.07 8.39
N TRP A 251 3.75 21.34 9.70
CA TRP A 251 2.66 22.00 10.42
C TRP A 251 3.15 23.00 11.46
#